data_AF-A0A7S0GF81-F1
#
_entry.id   AF-A0A7S0GF81-F1
#
_cell.length_a   1.000
_cell.length_b   1.000
_cell.length_c   1.000
_cell.angle_alpha   90.00
_cell.angle_beta   90.00
_cell.angle_gamma   90.00
#
_symmetry.space_group_name_H-M   'P 1'
#
loop_
_entity.id
_entity.type
_entity.pdbx_description
1 polymer ?
#
loop_
_entity_poly.entity_id
_entity_poly.type
_entity_poly.pdbx_seq_one_letter_code
_entity_poly.pdbx_strand_id
1 'polypeptide(L)'
;LMRCHNLHLNIREMGATGGGAHKYADTWEETLGIEMIKQEELLCLVVGMQFVLSDVIGECYTFKPCIGGMVDSSHLNRSRKTNSNNNDTVPEEASAASSDCNSVSDSGSIGSESSVFLDAPSTARRSKSMASKVDEWWWSRKVKRDMVVPDSSTYPYLLVTIGTGVSILRVDGPRQYERISGSSIGGGTYWGLCRLLTDVEKFEDVLDLASRGNPTKCDMMVGDIYGDNPEALSKLGLPSNIVASSFGKLVAKQDPASGLKQEDLARALLLMITNNIGQVAYLNAQLHNTSRIYFVGNFLRHNKMSQRRLSYSIHYWSKGEMEALFLEHEGYFGALGAFLLNKEKVEEESAAAHKRRKRRSNEFEDSVPVPQGNNRRRSNSL
;
A
#
# COMPACT_ATOMS: atom_id res chain seq x y z
N LEU A 1 -27.88 -9.36 -2.39
CA LEU A 1 -27.12 -10.05 -1.33
C LEU A 1 -27.73 -9.87 0.07
N MET A 2 -27.54 -8.75 0.77
CA MET A 2 -27.92 -8.62 2.21
C MET A 2 -29.41 -8.82 2.52
N ARG A 3 -30.34 -8.28 1.72
CA ARG A 3 -31.77 -8.63 1.82
C ARG A 3 -32.01 -10.12 1.55
N CYS A 4 -31.45 -10.64 0.46
CA CYS A 4 -31.63 -12.02 -0.02
C CYS A 4 -31.22 -13.10 1.00
N HIS A 5 -30.23 -12.81 1.85
CA HIS A 5 -29.75 -13.72 2.91
C HIS A 5 -30.12 -13.25 4.33
N ASN A 6 -31.08 -12.32 4.46
CA ASN A 6 -31.60 -11.81 5.75
C ASN A 6 -30.55 -11.23 6.72
N LEU A 7 -29.35 -10.86 6.23
CA LEU A 7 -28.20 -10.41 7.03
C LEU A 7 -28.40 -9.05 7.72
N HIS A 8 -29.56 -8.41 7.53
CA HIS A 8 -29.92 -7.09 8.06
C HIS A 8 -30.89 -7.17 9.24
N LEU A 9 -31.66 -8.26 9.40
CA LEU A 9 -32.82 -8.31 10.31
C LEU A 9 -32.50 -8.09 11.80
N ASN A 10 -31.24 -8.32 12.22
CA ASN A 10 -30.78 -8.18 13.60
C ASN A 10 -29.79 -7.01 13.79
N ILE A 11 -29.60 -6.17 12.76
CA ILE A 11 -28.74 -4.99 12.81
C ILE A 11 -29.65 -3.76 12.83
N ARG A 12 -29.40 -2.82 13.75
CA ARG A 12 -30.14 -1.55 13.84
C ARG A 12 -29.30 -0.35 13.47
N GLU A 13 -28.04 -0.37 13.90
CA GLU A 13 -27.05 0.68 13.68
C GLU A 13 -25.77 0.04 13.11
N MET A 14 -25.02 0.79 12.30
CA MET A 14 -23.71 0.36 11.81
C MET A 14 -22.74 1.54 11.78
N GLY A 15 -21.61 1.39 12.47
CA GLY A 15 -20.48 2.32 12.38
C GLY A 15 -19.90 2.33 10.96
N ALA A 16 -19.95 3.49 10.31
CA ALA A 16 -19.54 3.68 8.93
C ALA A 16 -18.66 4.93 8.79
N THR A 17 -17.67 4.89 7.89
CA THR A 17 -16.71 5.99 7.73
C THR A 17 -16.36 6.26 6.28
N GLY A 18 -15.67 7.38 6.06
CA GLY A 18 -15.28 7.93 4.78
C GLY A 18 -16.43 8.52 3.96
N GLY A 19 -16.11 9.19 2.86
CA GLY A 19 -17.10 9.91 2.03
C GLY A 19 -18.30 9.07 1.57
N GLY A 20 -18.17 7.74 1.48
CA GLY A 20 -19.27 6.82 1.21
C GLY A 20 -20.35 6.81 2.29
N ALA A 21 -19.97 6.92 3.57
CA ALA A 21 -20.90 6.97 4.70
C ALA A 21 -21.77 8.24 4.73
N HIS A 22 -21.35 9.30 4.03
CA HIS A 22 -22.18 10.49 3.80
C HIS A 22 -23.05 10.31 2.56
N LYS A 23 -22.46 9.85 1.44
CA LYS A 23 -23.13 9.76 0.14
C LYS A 23 -24.25 8.70 0.05
N TYR A 24 -24.15 7.63 0.84
CA TYR A 24 -25.03 6.45 0.72
C TYR A 24 -25.84 6.15 1.99
N ALA A 25 -25.83 7.04 2.99
CA ALA A 25 -26.54 6.83 4.26
C ALA A 25 -28.04 6.57 4.07
N ASP A 26 -28.73 7.53 3.43
CA ASP A 26 -30.18 7.56 3.34
C ASP A 26 -30.68 6.34 2.54
N THR A 27 -30.05 6.06 1.38
CA THR A 27 -30.33 4.88 0.55
C THR A 27 -30.04 3.57 1.28
N TRP A 28 -29.03 3.51 2.15
CA TRP A 28 -28.72 2.31 2.96
C TRP A 28 -29.77 2.07 4.04
N GLU A 29 -30.23 3.13 4.70
CA GLU A 29 -31.28 3.07 5.71
C GLU A 29 -32.63 2.68 5.09
N GLU A 30 -33.04 3.33 4.00
CA GLU A 30 -34.20 2.94 3.18
C GLU A 30 -34.13 1.49 2.67
N THR A 31 -32.93 1.03 2.29
CA THR A 31 -32.72 -0.31 1.72
C THR A 31 -32.58 -1.39 2.78
N LEU A 32 -32.11 -1.12 4.00
CA LEU A 32 -31.80 -2.18 4.98
C LEU A 32 -32.44 -2.01 6.35
N GLY A 33 -33.01 -0.85 6.68
CA GLY A 33 -33.51 -0.53 8.03
C GLY A 33 -32.38 -0.38 9.06
N ILE A 34 -31.17 -0.03 8.59
CA ILE A 34 -29.96 0.12 9.40
C ILE A 34 -29.52 1.59 9.37
N GLU A 35 -29.49 2.25 10.53
CA GLU A 35 -28.93 3.58 10.70
C GLU A 35 -27.41 3.57 10.48
N MET A 36 -26.87 4.50 9.67
CA MET A 36 -25.42 4.68 9.53
C MET A 36 -24.87 5.66 10.58
N ILE A 37 -24.16 5.13 11.57
CA ILE A 37 -23.42 5.92 12.56
C ILE A 37 -22.13 6.42 11.90
N LYS A 38 -22.19 7.65 11.37
CA LYS A 38 -21.12 8.31 10.62
C LYS A 38 -19.94 8.65 11.55
N GLN A 39 -18.75 8.14 11.22
CA GLN A 39 -17.48 8.32 11.95
C GLN A 39 -16.44 9.01 11.06
N GLU A 40 -15.58 9.85 11.63
CA GLU A 40 -14.59 10.66 10.88
C GLU A 40 -13.50 9.77 10.23
N GLU A 41 -13.19 10.01 8.95
CA GLU A 41 -12.34 9.15 8.12
C GLU A 41 -10.91 9.02 8.66
N LEU A 42 -10.33 10.14 9.11
CA LEU A 42 -8.95 10.21 9.59
C LEU A 42 -8.84 9.69 11.02
N LEU A 43 -9.83 9.95 11.88
CA LEU A 43 -9.91 9.36 13.22
C LEU A 43 -10.00 7.83 13.14
N CYS A 44 -10.90 7.30 12.30
CA CYS A 44 -11.03 5.86 12.09
C CYS A 44 -9.74 5.24 11.57
N LEU A 45 -9.11 5.86 10.56
CA LEU A 45 -7.81 5.47 10.04
C LEU A 45 -6.74 5.38 11.15
N VAL A 46 -6.60 6.44 11.97
CA VAL A 46 -5.57 6.51 13.02
C VAL A 46 -5.86 5.50 14.13
N VAL A 47 -7.10 5.39 14.60
CA VAL A 47 -7.52 4.42 15.64
C VAL A 47 -7.29 2.98 15.17
N GLY A 48 -7.72 2.64 13.95
CA GLY A 48 -7.53 1.31 13.40
C GLY A 48 -6.05 0.95 13.19
N MET A 49 -5.22 1.89 12.75
CA MET A 49 -3.78 1.69 12.61
C MET A 49 -3.09 1.53 13.97
N GLN A 50 -3.41 2.37 14.95
CA GLN A 50 -2.80 2.32 16.29
C GLN A 50 -3.16 1.03 17.04
N PHE A 51 -4.37 0.50 16.84
CA PHE A 51 -4.77 -0.84 17.30
C PHE A 51 -3.91 -1.93 16.66
N VAL A 52 -3.85 -2.02 15.32
CA VAL A 52 -3.12 -3.11 14.65
C VAL A 52 -1.61 -3.05 14.95
N LEU A 53 -1.02 -1.86 15.07
CA LEU A 53 0.38 -1.70 15.51
C LEU A 53 0.64 -2.10 16.97
N SER A 54 -0.38 -2.11 17.82
CA SER A 54 -0.27 -2.54 19.24
C SER A 54 -0.49 -4.05 19.39
N ASP A 55 -1.49 -4.59 18.71
CA ASP A 55 -2.02 -5.93 18.95
C ASP A 55 -1.54 -6.99 17.93
N VAL A 56 -1.11 -6.61 16.73
CA VAL A 56 -0.77 -7.57 15.65
C VAL A 56 0.74 -7.72 15.43
N ILE A 57 1.27 -8.86 15.91
CA ILE A 57 2.70 -9.17 15.85
C ILE A 57 3.19 -9.28 14.41
N GLY A 58 4.07 -8.35 14.02
CA GLY A 58 4.74 -8.37 12.72
C GLY A 58 3.91 -7.76 11.59
N GLU A 59 2.91 -6.93 11.91
CA GLU A 59 2.21 -6.08 10.94
C GLU A 59 3.18 -5.19 10.13
N CYS A 60 4.14 -4.57 10.83
CA CYS A 60 5.02 -3.56 10.23
C CYS A 60 6.23 -4.17 9.52
N TYR A 61 6.52 -3.67 8.32
CA TYR A 61 7.70 -4.02 7.54
C TYR A 61 8.31 -2.81 6.82
N THR A 62 9.58 -2.96 6.43
CA THR A 62 10.32 -1.98 5.62
C THR A 62 11.15 -2.71 4.56
N PHE A 63 11.62 -1.99 3.56
CA PHE A 63 12.62 -2.49 2.61
C PHE A 63 13.95 -1.80 2.89
N LYS A 64 15.04 -2.56 2.83
CA LYS A 64 16.41 -2.04 2.96
C LYS A 64 17.22 -2.31 1.70
N PRO A 65 18.17 -1.42 1.34
CA PRO A 65 19.02 -1.62 0.18
C PRO A 65 19.94 -2.83 0.38
N CYS A 66 20.18 -3.57 -0.69
CA CYS A 66 21.23 -4.58 -0.75
C CYS A 66 22.61 -3.91 -0.82
N ILE A 67 23.12 -3.43 0.31
CA ILE A 67 24.52 -3.02 0.44
C ILE A 67 25.40 -4.25 0.12
N GLY A 68 26.43 -4.05 -0.71
CA GLY A 68 27.02 -5.12 -1.51
C GLY A 68 27.58 -6.32 -0.75
N GLY A 69 27.27 -7.53 -1.24
CA GLY A 69 28.04 -8.75 -0.98
C GLY A 69 27.61 -9.62 0.20
N MET A 70 27.08 -9.05 1.29
CA MET A 70 26.71 -9.84 2.49
C MET A 70 25.26 -10.34 2.47
N VAL A 71 25.05 -11.47 1.80
CA VAL A 71 23.91 -12.35 2.09
C VAL A 71 24.28 -13.20 3.31
N ASP A 72 23.70 -12.89 4.48
CA ASP A 72 23.82 -13.75 5.65
C ASP A 72 23.24 -15.13 5.32
N SER A 73 24.14 -16.11 5.19
CA SER A 73 23.82 -17.43 4.65
C SER A 73 23.19 -18.36 5.70
N SER A 74 22.98 -17.88 6.94
CA SER A 74 22.32 -18.62 8.02
C SER A 74 20.85 -18.94 7.76
N HIS A 75 20.20 -18.31 6.77
CA HIS A 75 18.76 -18.46 6.53
C HIS A 75 18.35 -19.36 5.35
N LEU A 76 19.20 -19.58 4.33
CA LEU A 76 18.82 -20.45 3.19
C LEU A 76 18.70 -21.94 3.57
N ASN A 77 19.45 -22.40 4.58
CA ASN A 77 19.53 -23.83 4.92
C ASN A 77 18.33 -24.38 5.70
N ARG A 78 17.38 -23.55 6.15
CA ARG A 78 16.22 -24.04 6.94
C ARG A 78 15.05 -24.57 6.09
N SER A 79 15.06 -24.35 4.77
CA SER A 79 14.00 -24.80 3.85
C SER A 79 14.38 -26.04 2.99
N ARG A 80 15.48 -26.73 3.32
CA ARG A 80 15.99 -27.89 2.55
C ARG A 80 16.23 -29.15 3.40
N LYS A 81 15.61 -29.25 4.60
CA LYS A 81 15.69 -30.43 5.49
C LYS A 81 14.33 -30.89 6.03
N THR A 82 13.35 -30.96 5.14
CA THR A 82 12.14 -31.78 5.28
C THR A 82 11.88 -32.45 3.93
N ASN A 83 11.23 -33.62 3.94
CA ASN A 83 10.91 -34.45 2.76
C ASN A 83 12.12 -35.01 2.00
N SER A 84 12.89 -35.87 2.67
CA SER A 84 13.51 -37.04 2.04
C SER A 84 12.98 -38.28 2.77
N ASN A 85 11.84 -38.79 2.30
CA ASN A 85 11.30 -40.13 2.52
C ASN A 85 9.87 -40.18 1.92
N ASN A 86 9.78 -40.69 0.69
CA ASN A 86 8.97 -41.86 0.35
C ASN A 86 9.19 -42.18 -1.14
N ASN A 87 9.29 -43.46 -1.46
CA ASN A 87 9.12 -43.93 -2.83
C ASN A 87 7.62 -43.89 -3.16
N ASP A 88 7.28 -43.69 -4.44
CA ASP A 88 6.27 -44.50 -5.11
C ASP A 88 6.42 -44.36 -6.64
N THR A 89 6.05 -45.43 -7.36
CA THR A 89 6.31 -45.61 -8.80
C THR A 89 5.06 -45.42 -9.66
N VAL A 90 5.21 -44.78 -10.83
CA VAL A 90 4.20 -44.80 -11.93
C VAL A 90 4.94 -44.95 -13.29
N PRO A 91 4.49 -45.83 -14.21
CA PRO A 91 5.19 -46.13 -15.47
C PRO A 91 4.71 -45.33 -16.70
N GLU A 92 5.28 -45.64 -17.87
CA GLU A 92 4.98 -45.06 -19.19
C GLU A 92 3.68 -45.57 -19.85
N GLU A 93 3.08 -44.73 -20.71
CA GLU A 93 2.50 -45.02 -22.04
C GLU A 93 2.46 -43.64 -22.79
N ALA A 94 2.96 -43.44 -24.02
CA ALA A 94 2.55 -43.97 -25.33
C ALA A 94 1.15 -43.48 -25.78
N SER A 95 0.89 -42.98 -27.01
CA SER A 95 1.76 -42.67 -28.17
C SER A 95 1.01 -41.81 -29.24
N ALA A 96 1.75 -41.27 -30.24
CA ALA A 96 1.33 -41.00 -31.64
C ALA A 96 0.18 -39.98 -31.96
N ALA A 97 0.10 -39.35 -33.17
CA ALA A 97 1.08 -38.99 -34.21
C ALA A 97 0.49 -38.09 -35.34
N SER A 98 1.34 -37.34 -36.06
CA SER A 98 1.17 -36.84 -37.46
C SER A 98 0.07 -35.77 -37.75
N SER A 99 0.03 -35.03 -38.87
CA SER A 99 0.83 -35.06 -40.14
C SER A 99 0.95 -33.69 -40.86
N ASP A 100 2.14 -33.41 -41.39
CA ASP A 100 2.58 -32.73 -42.65
C ASP A 100 1.62 -31.90 -43.56
N CYS A 101 2.16 -30.82 -44.17
CA CYS A 101 2.43 -30.74 -45.64
C CYS A 101 3.32 -29.52 -46.06
N ASN A 102 3.85 -29.50 -47.31
CA ASN A 102 4.94 -28.61 -47.80
C ASN A 102 4.56 -27.65 -48.97
N SER A 103 5.55 -26.82 -49.38
CA SER A 103 5.80 -26.16 -50.70
C SER A 103 5.37 -24.68 -50.85
N VAL A 104 5.90 -23.82 -51.76
CA VAL A 104 6.75 -23.98 -52.99
C VAL A 104 7.95 -22.97 -52.99
N SER A 105 8.71 -22.83 -54.09
CA SER A 105 9.92 -22.00 -54.32
C SER A 105 9.75 -20.76 -55.21
N ASP A 106 10.81 -19.90 -55.28
CA ASP A 106 11.38 -19.11 -56.43
C ASP A 106 11.64 -17.60 -56.19
N SER A 107 12.54 -16.88 -56.90
CA SER A 107 13.88 -17.18 -57.51
C SER A 107 14.57 -15.88 -58.04
N GLY A 108 15.87 -15.94 -58.43
CA GLY A 108 16.69 -14.83 -58.99
C GLY A 108 17.45 -13.96 -57.95
N SER A 109 18.66 -13.39 -58.11
CA SER A 109 19.52 -12.91 -59.23
C SER A 109 19.50 -11.37 -59.41
N ILE A 110 20.61 -10.63 -59.57
CA ILE A 110 22.06 -10.96 -59.60
C ILE A 110 22.96 -9.69 -59.35
N GLY A 111 24.23 -9.87 -58.93
CA GLY A 111 25.31 -8.85 -58.98
C GLY A 111 25.47 -7.88 -57.79
N SER A 112 26.62 -7.22 -57.55
CA SER A 112 27.98 -7.40 -58.12
C SER A 112 29.08 -6.68 -57.31
N GLU A 113 30.28 -7.28 -57.29
CA GLU A 113 31.61 -6.71 -56.94
C GLU A 113 31.92 -6.26 -55.49
N SER A 114 33.21 -6.32 -55.18
CA SER A 114 33.80 -6.31 -53.85
C SER A 114 34.72 -5.11 -53.61
N SER A 115 35.00 -4.82 -52.34
CA SER A 115 36.34 -4.38 -51.94
C SER A 115 36.72 -5.10 -50.64
N VAL A 116 38.00 -5.46 -50.52
CA VAL A 116 38.53 -6.26 -49.40
C VAL A 116 39.53 -5.42 -48.63
N PHE A 117 39.35 -5.32 -47.31
CA PHE A 117 40.38 -4.88 -46.38
C PHE A 117 40.45 -5.83 -45.17
N LEU A 118 41.64 -5.94 -44.59
CA LEU A 118 42.05 -7.05 -43.73
C LEU A 118 41.67 -6.86 -42.26
N ASP A 119 41.53 -7.98 -41.55
CA ASP A 119 41.12 -8.05 -40.14
C ASP A 119 42.07 -7.35 -39.15
N ALA A 120 41.47 -6.81 -38.09
CA ALA A 120 42.11 -6.65 -36.78
C ALA A 120 41.07 -6.88 -35.66
N PRO A 121 41.24 -7.86 -34.76
CA PRO A 121 40.22 -8.24 -33.80
C PRO A 121 40.17 -7.28 -32.59
N SER A 122 39.16 -6.43 -32.52
CA SER A 122 38.83 -5.68 -31.29
C SER A 122 37.70 -6.36 -30.53
N THR A 123 37.83 -6.46 -29.20
CA THR A 123 36.96 -7.30 -28.37
C THR A 123 35.62 -6.64 -28.08
N ALA A 124 34.63 -6.92 -28.93
CA ALA A 124 33.24 -6.56 -28.71
C ALA A 124 32.65 -7.27 -27.47
N ARG A 125 32.95 -6.76 -26.28
CA ARG A 125 32.26 -7.13 -25.03
C ARG A 125 30.77 -6.83 -25.21
N ARG A 126 29.97 -7.88 -25.44
CA ARG A 126 28.50 -7.80 -25.48
C ARG A 126 27.99 -7.15 -24.19
N SER A 127 27.67 -5.85 -24.27
CA SER A 127 27.00 -5.13 -23.19
C SER A 127 25.63 -5.79 -22.98
N LYS A 128 25.50 -6.58 -21.91
CA LYS A 128 24.20 -7.09 -21.48
C LYS A 128 23.41 -5.89 -20.96
N SER A 129 22.32 -5.57 -21.67
CA SER A 129 21.42 -4.45 -21.33
C SER A 129 21.18 -4.33 -19.83
N MET A 130 21.55 -3.18 -19.27
CA MET A 130 21.38 -2.88 -17.84
C MET A 130 19.93 -2.46 -17.48
N ALA A 131 19.02 -2.48 -18.46
CA ALA A 131 17.70 -1.85 -18.38
C ALA A 131 16.65 -2.60 -17.53
N SER A 132 16.96 -3.77 -16.94
CA SER A 132 15.97 -4.63 -16.27
C SER A 132 16.08 -4.74 -14.75
N LYS A 133 16.90 -3.91 -14.08
CA LYS A 133 17.32 -4.14 -12.66
C LYS A 133 16.94 -3.06 -11.64
N VAL A 134 16.10 -2.10 -12.00
CA VAL A 134 15.79 -0.91 -11.16
C VAL A 134 15.22 -1.28 -9.78
N ASP A 135 14.47 -2.37 -9.66
CA ASP A 135 13.76 -2.77 -8.42
C ASP A 135 14.34 -4.04 -7.75
N GLU A 136 15.43 -4.63 -8.26
CA GLU A 136 15.95 -5.92 -7.77
C GLU A 136 16.79 -5.83 -6.47
N TRP A 137 17.23 -4.63 -6.09
CA TRP A 137 18.25 -4.43 -5.05
C TRP A 137 17.70 -4.17 -3.64
N TRP A 138 16.50 -4.68 -3.31
CA TRP A 138 15.81 -4.38 -2.06
C TRP A 138 15.16 -5.63 -1.44
N TRP A 139 15.54 -5.94 -0.19
CA TRP A 139 14.98 -7.01 0.61
C TRP A 139 14.00 -6.47 1.66
N SER A 140 12.93 -7.22 1.93
CA SER A 140 11.92 -6.88 2.93
C SER A 140 12.31 -7.41 4.31
N ARG A 141 12.32 -6.54 5.32
CA ARG A 141 12.48 -6.91 6.73
C ARG A 141 11.18 -6.61 7.49
N LYS A 142 10.56 -7.62 8.11
CA LYS A 142 9.55 -7.37 9.15
C LYS A 142 10.21 -6.65 10.32
N VAL A 143 9.66 -5.50 10.71
CA VAL A 143 10.18 -4.66 11.78
C VAL A 143 9.46 -5.05 13.07
N LYS A 144 10.15 -5.76 13.97
CA LYS A 144 9.76 -5.84 15.37
C LYS A 144 10.21 -4.55 16.07
N ARG A 145 9.25 -3.74 16.53
CA ARG A 145 9.28 -2.56 17.42
C ARG A 145 8.03 -1.72 17.12
N ASP A 146 7.47 -0.92 18.02
CA ASP A 146 7.44 -0.96 19.49
C ASP A 146 5.97 -0.73 19.88
N MET A 147 5.53 -1.13 21.08
CA MET A 147 4.12 -0.95 21.48
C MET A 147 3.73 0.53 21.40
N VAL A 148 2.56 0.83 20.83
CA VAL A 148 2.10 2.21 20.59
C VAL A 148 1.48 2.80 21.86
N VAL A 149 2.29 2.88 22.91
CA VAL A 149 1.95 3.48 24.21
C VAL A 149 2.22 5.00 24.20
N PRO A 150 1.61 5.79 25.11
CA PRO A 150 1.77 7.25 25.12
C PRO A 150 3.24 7.72 25.14
N ASP A 151 4.06 7.11 26.00
CA ASP A 151 5.48 7.45 26.17
C ASP A 151 6.41 6.69 25.20
N SER A 152 5.86 6.09 24.13
CA SER A 152 6.68 5.36 23.16
C SER A 152 7.52 6.30 22.31
N SER A 153 8.77 5.89 22.03
CA SER A 153 9.65 6.56 21.06
C SER A 153 9.16 6.43 19.60
N THR A 154 7.94 5.93 19.38
CA THR A 154 7.24 5.78 18.09
C THR A 154 6.67 7.12 17.58
N TYR A 155 6.39 8.07 18.48
CA TYR A 155 5.90 9.41 18.13
C TYR A 155 7.05 10.45 18.03
N PRO A 156 6.87 11.55 17.27
CA PRO A 156 5.85 11.69 16.22
C PRO A 156 6.19 10.81 14.99
N TYR A 157 5.19 10.59 14.13
CA TYR A 157 5.38 9.95 12.82
C TYR A 157 4.47 10.59 11.76
N LEU A 158 4.82 10.42 10.48
CA LEU A 158 3.87 10.69 9.40
C LEU A 158 3.09 9.44 9.00
N LEU A 159 1.81 9.64 8.71
CA LEU A 159 0.94 8.68 8.06
C LEU A 159 0.53 9.23 6.69
N VAL A 160 0.95 8.53 5.63
CA VAL A 160 0.68 8.86 4.23
C VAL A 160 -0.31 7.82 3.69
N THR A 161 -1.55 8.23 3.45
CA THR A 161 -2.58 7.36 2.86
C THR A 161 -2.62 7.53 1.36
N ILE A 162 -2.59 6.43 0.61
CA ILE A 162 -2.64 6.41 -0.86
C ILE A 162 -3.88 5.66 -1.31
N GLY A 163 -4.96 6.41 -1.51
CA GLY A 163 -6.22 5.96 -2.10
C GLY A 163 -6.39 6.53 -3.50
N THR A 164 -7.57 7.07 -3.80
CA THR A 164 -7.84 7.82 -5.04
C THR A 164 -6.89 9.01 -5.18
N GLY A 165 -6.78 9.82 -4.12
CA GLY A 165 -5.72 10.81 -3.92
C GLY A 165 -4.82 10.41 -2.74
N VAL A 166 -4.08 11.39 -2.20
CA VAL A 166 -3.19 11.23 -1.05
C VAL A 166 -3.54 12.20 0.07
N SER A 167 -3.56 11.74 1.31
CA SER A 167 -3.53 12.60 2.50
C SER A 167 -2.30 12.28 3.36
N ILE A 168 -1.76 13.31 4.01
CA ILE A 168 -0.60 13.23 4.88
C ILE A 168 -0.98 13.80 6.24
N LEU A 169 -0.82 12.98 7.27
CA LEU A 169 -1.12 13.30 8.65
C LEU A 169 0.18 13.28 9.45
N ARG A 170 0.42 14.27 10.31
CA ARG A 170 1.33 14.13 11.45
C ARG A 170 0.55 13.45 12.57
N VAL A 171 1.13 12.45 13.22
CA VAL A 171 0.55 11.79 14.39
C VAL A 171 1.51 11.97 15.56
N ASP A 172 1.04 12.68 16.59
CA ASP A 172 1.84 13.13 17.74
C ASP A 172 1.62 12.27 18.98
N GLY A 173 0.53 11.49 19.02
CA GLY A 173 0.21 10.62 20.14
C GLY A 173 -1.01 9.72 19.88
N PRO A 174 -1.46 8.95 20.90
CA PRO A 174 -2.66 8.13 20.80
C PRO A 174 -3.89 9.00 20.48
N ARG A 175 -4.54 8.72 19.34
CA ARG A 175 -5.63 9.52 18.74
C ARG A 175 -5.32 11.01 18.48
N GLN A 176 -4.07 11.45 18.58
CA GLN A 176 -3.65 12.84 18.37
C GLN A 176 -2.96 12.97 17.01
N TYR A 177 -3.62 13.64 16.06
CA TYR A 177 -3.14 13.81 14.69
C TYR A 177 -3.58 15.15 14.09
N GLU A 178 -2.86 15.58 13.05
CA GLU A 178 -3.16 16.77 12.26
C GLU A 178 -2.99 16.44 10.77
N ARG A 179 -3.97 16.77 9.92
CA ARG A 179 -3.85 16.57 8.46
C ARG A 179 -3.05 17.71 7.81
N ILE A 180 -1.74 17.64 7.97
CA ILE A 180 -0.77 18.64 7.52
C ILE A 180 -0.76 18.87 5.99
N SER A 181 -1.05 17.85 5.17
CA SER A 181 -0.90 17.96 3.71
C SER A 181 -1.65 16.86 2.92
N GLY A 182 -1.43 16.82 1.61
CA GLY A 182 -1.98 15.83 0.69
C GLY A 182 -1.66 16.14 -0.77
N SER A 183 -2.09 15.27 -1.68
CA SER A 183 -1.94 15.45 -3.13
C SER A 183 -3.16 14.90 -3.87
N SER A 184 -3.57 15.56 -4.95
CA SER A 184 -4.53 15.02 -5.91
C SER A 184 -3.93 13.94 -6.82
N ILE A 185 -2.60 13.79 -6.81
CA ILE A 185 -1.83 12.81 -7.57
C ILE A 185 -1.67 11.56 -6.70
N GLY A 186 -2.54 10.56 -6.93
CA GLY A 186 -2.64 9.32 -6.15
C GLY A 186 -2.95 8.09 -7.01
N GLY A 187 -3.43 7.02 -6.38
CA GLY A 187 -3.75 5.77 -7.06
C GLY A 187 -4.90 5.89 -8.06
N GLY A 188 -5.83 6.81 -7.84
CA GLY A 188 -6.89 7.15 -8.81
C GLY A 188 -6.34 7.88 -10.04
N THR A 189 -5.30 8.69 -9.88
CA THR A 189 -4.60 9.34 -11.00
C THR A 189 -3.84 8.32 -11.84
N TYR A 190 -3.10 7.41 -11.18
CA TYR A 190 -2.45 6.29 -11.86
C TYR A 190 -3.47 5.46 -12.65
N TRP A 191 -4.54 5.01 -11.99
CA TRP A 191 -5.54 4.14 -12.59
C TRP A 191 -6.31 4.83 -13.73
N GLY A 192 -6.74 6.08 -13.53
CA GLY A 192 -7.44 6.85 -14.55
C GLY A 192 -6.61 7.09 -15.81
N LEU A 193 -5.31 7.38 -15.67
CA LEU A 193 -4.40 7.52 -16.82
C LEU A 193 -4.11 6.18 -17.49
N CYS A 194 -3.94 5.10 -16.73
CA CYS A 194 -3.79 3.75 -17.30
C CYS A 194 -5.00 3.34 -18.16
N ARG A 195 -6.23 3.63 -17.72
CA ARG A 195 -7.46 3.37 -18.50
C ARG A 195 -7.62 4.21 -19.77
N LEU A 196 -6.77 5.23 -19.98
CA LEU A 196 -6.73 6.04 -21.21
C LEU A 196 -5.55 5.67 -22.13
N LEU A 197 -4.57 4.94 -21.62
CA LEU A 197 -3.27 4.68 -22.27
C LEU A 197 -2.97 3.18 -22.44
N THR A 198 -3.86 2.31 -21.96
CA THR A 198 -3.76 0.85 -22.02
C THR A 198 -5.16 0.24 -22.16
N ASP A 199 -5.26 -0.94 -22.79
CA ASP A 199 -6.53 -1.66 -23.00
C ASP A 199 -7.00 -2.44 -21.75
N VAL A 200 -6.53 -2.06 -20.55
CA VAL A 200 -6.70 -2.83 -19.32
C VAL A 200 -7.87 -2.33 -18.47
N GLU A 201 -8.78 -3.24 -18.11
CA GLU A 201 -10.01 -2.93 -17.37
C GLU A 201 -9.91 -3.11 -15.84
N LYS A 202 -8.89 -3.79 -15.31
CA LYS A 202 -8.70 -4.01 -13.86
C LYS A 202 -7.38 -3.43 -13.34
N PHE A 203 -7.37 -3.07 -12.05
CA PHE A 203 -6.21 -2.45 -11.40
C PHE A 203 -5.06 -3.45 -11.20
N GLU A 204 -5.38 -4.69 -10.87
CA GLU A 204 -4.43 -5.78 -10.68
C GLU A 204 -3.70 -6.10 -12.00
N ASP A 205 -4.48 -6.25 -13.08
CA ASP A 205 -4.00 -6.53 -14.43
C ASP A 205 -3.00 -5.45 -14.93
N VAL A 206 -3.14 -4.18 -14.50
CA VAL A 206 -2.21 -3.10 -14.91
C VAL A 206 -0.94 -3.03 -14.06
N LEU A 207 -0.94 -3.53 -12.83
CA LEU A 207 0.29 -3.77 -12.07
C LEU A 207 1.11 -4.89 -12.72
N ASP A 208 0.45 -5.96 -13.18
CA ASP A 208 1.09 -7.03 -13.96
C ASP A 208 1.52 -6.59 -15.37
N LEU A 209 0.90 -5.55 -15.93
CA LEU A 209 1.38 -4.87 -17.15
C LEU A 209 2.63 -4.03 -16.84
N ALA A 210 2.60 -3.21 -15.80
CA ALA A 210 3.72 -2.35 -15.38
C ALA A 210 4.95 -3.16 -14.95
N SER A 211 4.80 -4.36 -14.38
CA SER A 211 5.92 -5.22 -13.98
C SER A 211 6.83 -5.65 -15.14
N ARG A 212 6.33 -5.58 -16.38
CA ARG A 212 7.03 -5.97 -17.62
C ARG A 212 7.57 -4.79 -18.43
N GLY A 213 7.23 -3.55 -18.05
CA GLY A 213 7.56 -2.35 -18.83
C GLY A 213 8.99 -1.83 -18.64
N ASN A 214 9.52 -1.16 -19.65
CA ASN A 214 10.75 -0.37 -19.51
C ASN A 214 10.43 1.14 -19.49
N PRO A 215 10.51 1.81 -18.32
CA PRO A 215 10.21 3.23 -18.22
C PRO A 215 11.25 4.11 -18.94
N THR A 216 12.47 3.61 -19.21
CA THR A 216 13.54 4.41 -19.83
C THR A 216 13.30 4.78 -21.30
N LYS A 217 12.22 4.25 -21.91
CA LYS A 217 11.71 4.67 -23.23
C LYS A 217 10.84 5.94 -23.16
N CYS A 218 10.21 6.19 -22.01
CA CYS A 218 9.30 7.31 -21.78
C CYS A 218 10.01 8.42 -21.00
N ASP A 219 10.68 8.04 -19.90
CA ASP A 219 11.33 8.96 -18.97
C ASP A 219 12.70 9.40 -19.48
N MET A 220 12.94 10.71 -19.37
CA MET A 220 14.25 11.34 -19.58
C MET A 220 15.03 11.31 -18.26
N MET A 221 16.20 10.72 -18.28
CA MET A 221 17.12 10.59 -17.14
C MET A 221 18.13 11.74 -17.12
N VAL A 222 18.77 11.96 -15.98
CA VAL A 222 19.90 12.90 -15.85
C VAL A 222 21.01 12.57 -16.86
N GLY A 223 21.29 11.29 -17.10
CA GLY A 223 22.25 10.84 -18.11
C GLY A 223 21.85 11.14 -19.56
N ASP A 224 20.55 11.24 -19.88
CA ASP A 224 20.10 11.65 -21.22
C ASP A 224 20.35 13.15 -21.50
N ILE A 225 20.61 13.95 -20.45
CA ILE A 225 20.86 15.40 -20.53
C ILE A 225 22.35 15.73 -20.39
N TYR A 226 23.04 15.11 -19.43
CA TYR A 226 24.42 15.44 -19.05
C TYR A 226 25.46 14.37 -19.46
N GLY A 227 25.00 13.24 -20.02
CA GLY A 227 25.84 12.06 -20.27
C GLY A 227 26.39 11.46 -18.97
N ASP A 228 27.43 10.64 -19.10
CA ASP A 228 28.18 10.08 -17.97
C ASP A 228 29.35 10.98 -17.53
N ASN A 229 29.26 12.30 -17.73
CA ASN A 229 30.32 13.26 -17.35
C ASN A 229 30.43 13.36 -15.81
N PRO A 230 31.54 12.89 -15.18
CA PRO A 230 31.64 12.83 -13.73
C PRO A 230 31.61 14.20 -13.06
N GLU A 231 32.16 15.24 -13.71
CA GLU A 231 32.13 16.59 -13.16
C GLU A 231 30.73 17.19 -13.15
N ALA A 232 29.96 16.98 -14.22
CA ALA A 232 28.60 17.50 -14.33
C ALA A 232 27.68 16.83 -13.30
N LEU A 233 27.73 15.49 -13.24
CA LEU A 233 26.93 14.70 -12.28
C LEU A 233 27.32 15.00 -10.82
N SER A 234 28.62 15.20 -10.54
CA SER A 234 29.10 15.61 -9.21
C SER A 234 28.63 17.00 -8.81
N LYS A 235 28.69 17.99 -9.72
CA LYS A 235 28.19 19.35 -9.49
C LYS A 235 26.66 19.40 -9.30
N LEU A 236 25.92 18.50 -9.93
CA LEU A 236 24.46 18.35 -9.77
C LEU A 236 24.06 17.59 -8.49
N GLY A 237 24.95 16.73 -7.96
CA GLY A 237 24.62 15.83 -6.85
C GLY A 237 23.60 14.73 -7.22
N LEU A 238 23.42 14.44 -8.52
CA LEU A 238 22.45 13.47 -9.04
C LEU A 238 23.14 12.46 -9.97
N PRO A 239 23.01 11.13 -9.74
CA PRO A 239 23.55 10.12 -10.63
C PRO A 239 22.73 10.01 -11.93
N SER A 240 23.38 9.55 -13.01
CA SER A 240 22.83 9.55 -14.38
C SER A 240 21.56 8.70 -14.57
N ASN A 241 21.24 7.80 -13.63
CA ASN A 241 20.06 6.94 -13.65
C ASN A 241 18.82 7.50 -12.90
N ILE A 242 18.87 8.74 -12.39
CA ILE A 242 17.69 9.43 -11.86
C ILE A 242 16.84 9.98 -13.01
N VAL A 243 15.51 9.89 -12.88
CA VAL A 243 14.56 10.55 -13.79
C VAL A 243 14.67 12.07 -13.61
N ALA A 244 15.07 12.78 -14.66
CA ALA A 244 15.09 14.24 -14.72
C ALA A 244 13.75 14.81 -15.19
N SER A 245 13.05 14.12 -16.10
CA SER A 245 11.70 14.49 -16.55
C SER A 245 10.90 13.23 -16.92
N SER A 246 9.82 12.95 -16.18
CA SER A 246 8.92 11.83 -16.47
C SER A 246 8.21 12.07 -17.80
N PHE A 247 8.11 11.05 -18.65
CA PHE A 247 7.62 11.15 -20.03
C PHE A 247 8.39 12.12 -20.97
N GLY A 248 9.50 12.71 -20.50
CA GLY A 248 10.24 13.75 -21.21
C GLY A 248 10.79 13.34 -22.59
N LYS A 249 11.05 12.05 -22.82
CA LYS A 249 11.52 11.56 -24.15
C LYS A 249 10.46 11.63 -25.23
N LEU A 250 9.18 11.74 -24.87
CA LEU A 250 8.09 11.75 -25.83
C LEU A 250 7.91 13.12 -26.49
N VAL A 251 8.36 14.20 -25.83
CA VAL A 251 8.27 15.59 -26.31
C VAL A 251 9.09 15.82 -27.60
N ALA A 252 10.19 15.08 -27.77
CA ALA A 252 11.10 15.24 -28.91
C ALA A 252 10.77 14.34 -30.12
N LYS A 253 9.74 13.48 -30.04
CA LYS A 253 9.34 12.60 -31.14
C LYS A 253 8.29 13.27 -32.03
N GLN A 254 8.36 13.04 -33.35
CA GLN A 254 7.26 13.38 -34.26
C GLN A 254 6.02 12.51 -34.02
N ASP A 255 6.22 11.22 -33.75
CA ASP A 255 5.19 10.31 -33.20
C ASP A 255 5.62 9.88 -31.78
N PRO A 256 4.99 10.43 -30.72
CA PRO A 256 5.20 10.02 -29.33
C PRO A 256 5.08 8.51 -29.08
N ALA A 257 4.13 7.84 -29.73
CA ALA A 257 3.81 6.43 -29.51
C ALA A 257 4.83 5.48 -30.17
N SER A 258 5.54 5.93 -31.20
CA SER A 258 6.51 5.11 -31.96
C SER A 258 7.49 4.35 -31.06
N GLY A 259 7.52 3.03 -31.19
CA GLY A 259 8.40 2.12 -30.43
C GLY A 259 8.06 1.91 -28.95
N LEU A 260 6.98 2.52 -28.44
CA LEU A 260 6.46 2.26 -27.10
C LEU A 260 5.54 1.04 -27.09
N LYS A 261 5.36 0.47 -25.90
CA LYS A 261 4.28 -0.45 -25.60
C LYS A 261 3.49 0.02 -24.37
N GLN A 262 2.32 -0.58 -24.17
CA GLN A 262 1.46 -0.27 -23.02
C GLN A 262 2.14 -0.61 -21.68
N GLU A 263 2.99 -1.66 -21.64
CA GLU A 263 3.83 -1.96 -20.47
C GLU A 263 4.74 -0.78 -20.09
N ASP A 264 5.42 -0.16 -21.07
CA ASP A 264 6.36 0.93 -20.84
C ASP A 264 5.63 2.18 -20.30
N LEU A 265 4.44 2.48 -20.85
CA LEU A 265 3.58 3.57 -20.39
C LEU A 265 3.09 3.32 -18.96
N ALA A 266 2.53 2.14 -18.68
CA ALA A 266 2.04 1.78 -17.34
C ALA A 266 3.14 1.80 -16.28
N ARG A 267 4.37 1.38 -16.63
CA ARG A 267 5.53 1.40 -15.74
C ARG A 267 6.08 2.81 -15.50
N ALA A 268 6.14 3.66 -16.53
CA ALA A 268 6.54 5.06 -16.39
C ALA A 268 5.52 5.86 -15.57
N LEU A 269 4.21 5.66 -15.79
CA LEU A 269 3.15 6.22 -14.95
C LEU A 269 3.32 5.80 -13.48
N LEU A 270 3.53 4.50 -13.23
CA LEU A 270 3.67 3.98 -11.86
C LEU A 270 4.86 4.62 -11.14
N LEU A 271 6.00 4.77 -11.82
CA LEU A 271 7.17 5.45 -11.26
C LEU A 271 6.95 6.95 -11.06
N MET A 272 6.37 7.67 -12.01
CA MET A 272 6.06 9.10 -11.90
C MET A 272 5.19 9.39 -10.67
N ILE A 273 4.06 8.69 -10.54
CA ILE A 273 3.14 8.83 -9.42
C ILE A 273 3.83 8.47 -8.10
N THR A 274 4.54 7.34 -8.05
CA THR A 274 5.22 6.90 -6.81
C THR A 274 6.37 7.84 -6.39
N ASN A 275 7.14 8.37 -7.35
CA ASN A 275 8.20 9.35 -7.09
C ASN A 275 7.62 10.64 -6.50
N ASN A 276 6.53 11.16 -7.07
CA ASN A 276 5.85 12.36 -6.58
C ASN A 276 5.37 12.18 -5.14
N ILE A 277 4.68 11.06 -4.84
CA ILE A 277 4.20 10.75 -3.49
C ILE A 277 5.37 10.65 -2.51
N GLY A 278 6.45 9.95 -2.87
CA GLY A 278 7.64 9.84 -2.03
C GLY A 278 8.33 11.18 -1.76
N GLN A 279 8.41 12.06 -2.76
CA GLN A 279 9.01 13.39 -2.61
C GLN A 279 8.15 14.31 -1.73
N VAL A 280 6.83 14.32 -1.92
CA VAL A 280 5.90 15.12 -1.09
C VAL A 280 5.91 14.60 0.35
N ALA A 281 5.95 13.28 0.56
CA ALA A 281 6.08 12.68 1.89
C ALA A 281 7.41 13.05 2.57
N TYR A 282 8.53 12.98 1.85
CA TYR A 282 9.85 13.40 2.34
C TYR A 282 9.89 14.88 2.76
N LEU A 283 9.36 15.78 1.94
CA LEU A 283 9.34 17.23 2.24
C LEU A 283 8.47 17.55 3.47
N ASN A 284 7.33 16.88 3.63
CA ASN A 284 6.53 16.97 4.84
C ASN A 284 7.28 16.39 6.07
N ALA A 285 8.01 15.29 5.90
CA ALA A 285 8.76 14.67 6.99
C ALA A 285 9.92 15.56 7.48
N GLN A 286 10.57 16.30 6.58
CA GLN A 286 11.53 17.35 6.95
C GLN A 286 10.83 18.50 7.69
N LEU A 287 9.75 19.06 7.12
CA LEU A 287 9.04 20.21 7.68
C LEU A 287 8.52 19.96 9.11
N HIS A 288 8.09 18.73 9.39
CA HIS A 288 7.54 18.32 10.69
C HIS A 288 8.52 17.49 11.55
N ASN A 289 9.81 17.44 11.20
CA ASN A 289 10.88 16.79 11.95
C ASN A 289 10.62 15.31 12.33
N THR A 290 10.03 14.53 11.42
CA THR A 290 9.71 13.11 11.63
C THR A 290 10.66 12.19 10.87
N SER A 291 11.21 11.17 11.53
CA SER A 291 12.07 10.15 10.89
C SER A 291 11.32 8.93 10.35
N ARG A 292 10.07 8.68 10.78
CA ARG A 292 9.24 7.54 10.33
C ARG A 292 8.07 8.02 9.48
N ILE A 293 7.90 7.36 8.33
CA ILE A 293 6.82 7.63 7.38
C ILE A 293 6.10 6.31 7.08
N TYR A 294 4.91 6.13 7.64
CA TYR A 294 4.04 4.99 7.34
C TYR A 294 3.25 5.26 6.07
N PHE A 295 3.40 4.38 5.08
CA PHE A 295 2.65 4.41 3.82
C PHE A 295 1.58 3.30 3.86
N VAL A 296 0.33 3.69 3.63
CA VAL A 296 -0.83 2.77 3.66
C VAL A 296 -1.80 3.11 2.53
N GLY A 297 -2.88 2.33 2.39
CA GLY A 297 -3.92 2.53 1.39
C GLY A 297 -3.82 1.58 0.19
N ASN A 298 -4.96 1.33 -0.47
CA ASN A 298 -5.11 0.25 -1.43
C ASN A 298 -4.24 0.36 -2.70
N PHE A 299 -3.65 1.52 -3.00
CA PHE A 299 -2.67 1.64 -4.09
C PHE A 299 -1.41 0.79 -3.87
N LEU A 300 -1.09 0.46 -2.62
CA LEU A 300 0.06 -0.37 -2.26
C LEU A 300 -0.26 -1.87 -2.25
N ARG A 301 -1.54 -2.25 -2.30
CA ARG A 301 -2.02 -3.64 -2.27
C ARG A 301 -1.42 -4.43 -3.41
N HIS A 302 -0.62 -5.45 -3.07
CA HIS A 302 0.20 -6.27 -3.97
C HIS A 302 1.28 -5.50 -4.77
N ASN A 303 1.29 -4.16 -4.70
CA ASN A 303 2.17 -3.26 -5.45
C ASN A 303 3.54 -3.08 -4.78
N LYS A 304 4.29 -4.19 -4.69
CA LYS A 304 5.65 -4.20 -4.13
C LYS A 304 6.64 -3.34 -4.92
N MET A 305 6.34 -3.01 -6.17
CA MET A 305 7.09 -2.04 -6.98
C MET A 305 7.03 -0.66 -6.34
N SER A 306 5.82 -0.12 -6.08
CA SER A 306 5.69 1.18 -5.43
C SER A 306 6.21 1.18 -4.00
N GLN A 307 5.99 0.13 -3.21
CA GLN A 307 6.53 0.03 -1.84
C GLN A 307 8.07 0.12 -1.82
N ARG A 308 8.76 -0.65 -2.68
CA ARG A 308 10.23 -0.57 -2.84
C ARG A 308 10.67 0.81 -3.32
N ARG A 309 9.95 1.41 -4.29
CA ARG A 309 10.30 2.71 -4.86
C ARG A 309 10.10 3.87 -3.88
N LEU A 310 9.08 3.82 -3.02
CA LEU A 310 8.92 4.73 -1.88
C LEU A 310 10.08 4.57 -0.89
N SER A 311 10.44 3.33 -0.55
CA SER A 311 11.59 3.04 0.33
C SER A 311 12.90 3.61 -0.21
N TYR A 312 13.16 3.41 -1.51
CA TYR A 312 14.28 4.03 -2.22
C TYR A 312 14.22 5.57 -2.16
N SER A 313 13.07 6.16 -2.47
CA SER A 313 12.90 7.63 -2.53
C SER A 313 13.16 8.28 -1.18
N ILE A 314 12.53 7.78 -0.11
CA ILE A 314 12.73 8.29 1.26
C ILE A 314 14.18 8.10 1.71
N HIS A 315 14.76 6.92 1.50
CA HIS A 315 16.16 6.66 1.88
C HIS A 315 17.16 7.55 1.11
N TYR A 316 16.93 7.75 -0.20
CA TYR A 316 17.79 8.57 -1.05
C TYR A 316 17.76 10.05 -0.64
N TRP A 317 16.57 10.66 -0.59
CA TRP A 317 16.45 12.09 -0.30
C TRP A 317 16.86 12.44 1.14
N SER A 318 16.54 11.58 2.12
CA SER A 318 16.98 11.76 3.52
C SER A 318 18.42 11.32 3.80
N LYS A 319 19.17 10.84 2.81
CA LYS A 319 20.51 10.26 2.98
C LYS A 319 20.55 9.10 4.01
N GLY A 320 19.40 8.48 4.27
CA GLY A 320 19.21 7.41 5.24
C GLY A 320 18.71 7.83 6.63
N GLU A 321 18.47 9.11 6.87
CA GLU A 321 17.94 9.63 8.15
C GLU A 321 16.44 9.30 8.36
N MET A 322 15.71 8.97 7.29
CA MET A 322 14.28 8.61 7.34
C MET A 322 14.00 7.17 6.89
N GLU A 323 12.95 6.59 7.44
CA GLU A 323 12.49 5.22 7.15
C GLU A 323 11.04 5.19 6.63
N ALA A 324 10.85 4.55 5.47
CA ALA A 324 9.54 4.19 4.95
C ALA A 324 9.06 2.88 5.60
N LEU A 325 7.83 2.89 6.11
CA LEU A 325 7.19 1.77 6.80
C LEU A 325 5.89 1.39 6.10
N PHE A 326 5.56 0.10 6.10
CA PHE A 326 4.40 -0.49 5.42
C PHE A 326 3.72 -1.49 6.35
N LEU A 327 2.42 -1.73 6.16
CA LEU A 327 1.58 -2.54 7.05
C LEU A 327 0.83 -3.60 6.23
N GLU A 328 0.75 -4.85 6.71
CA GLU A 328 0.12 -5.95 5.95
C GLU A 328 -1.38 -5.72 5.69
N HIS A 329 -2.07 -4.98 6.57
CA HIS A 329 -3.49 -4.63 6.46
C HIS A 329 -3.73 -3.19 5.95
N GLU A 330 -2.79 -2.64 5.18
CA GLU A 330 -2.74 -1.28 4.60
C GLU A 330 -4.08 -0.70 4.07
N GLY A 331 -5.02 -1.54 3.63
CA GLY A 331 -6.31 -1.14 3.10
C GLY A 331 -7.50 -1.08 4.07
N TYR A 332 -7.35 -1.47 5.35
CA TYR A 332 -8.48 -1.82 6.22
C TYR A 332 -8.68 -0.96 7.48
N PHE A 333 -7.71 -0.10 7.85
CA PHE A 333 -7.73 0.62 9.13
C PHE A 333 -8.97 1.49 9.35
N GLY A 334 -9.49 2.16 8.32
CA GLY A 334 -10.73 2.95 8.45
C GLY A 334 -11.94 2.12 8.88
N ALA A 335 -12.15 0.95 8.27
CA ALA A 335 -13.24 0.05 8.65
C ALA A 335 -13.07 -0.49 10.08
N LEU A 336 -11.84 -0.81 10.47
CA LEU A 336 -11.52 -1.29 11.82
C LEU A 336 -11.71 -0.19 12.89
N GLY A 337 -11.28 1.04 12.62
CA GLY A 337 -11.50 2.17 13.52
C GLY A 337 -12.98 2.54 13.65
N ALA A 338 -13.76 2.45 12.57
CA ALA A 338 -15.21 2.63 12.63
C ALA A 338 -15.88 1.57 13.53
N PHE A 339 -15.44 0.30 13.44
CA PHE A 339 -15.88 -0.77 14.35
C PHE A 339 -15.49 -0.49 15.80
N LEU A 340 -14.24 -0.11 16.07
CA LEU A 340 -13.74 0.16 17.43
C LEU A 340 -14.47 1.34 18.09
N LEU A 341 -14.61 2.47 17.39
CA LEU A 341 -15.30 3.66 17.90
C LEU A 341 -16.80 3.42 18.12
N ASN A 342 -17.45 2.64 17.24
CA ASN A 342 -18.85 2.27 17.42
C ASN A 342 -19.04 1.34 18.62
N LYS A 343 -18.10 0.41 18.85
CA LYS A 343 -18.10 -0.46 20.04
C LYS A 343 -17.96 0.36 21.33
N GLU A 344 -16.99 1.29 21.38
CA GLU A 344 -16.79 2.18 22.53
C GLU A 344 -18.05 2.97 22.88
N LYS A 345 -18.71 3.59 21.89
CA LYS A 345 -19.99 4.30 22.06
C LYS A 345 -21.08 3.41 22.66
N VAL A 346 -21.25 2.18 22.16
CA VAL A 346 -22.26 1.24 22.67
C VAL A 346 -21.97 0.78 24.11
N GLU A 347 -20.70 0.60 24.47
CA GLU A 347 -20.29 0.27 25.84
C GLU A 347 -20.50 1.46 26.80
N GLU A 348 -20.20 2.69 26.38
CA GLU A 348 -20.47 3.92 27.16
C GLU A 348 -21.97 4.16 27.40
N GLU A 349 -22.79 4.06 26.35
CA GLU A 349 -24.25 4.21 26.45
C GLU A 349 -24.87 3.13 27.36
N SER A 350 -24.39 1.88 27.26
CA SER A 350 -24.81 0.78 28.13
C SER A 350 -24.44 1.03 29.60
N ALA A 351 -23.22 1.52 29.87
CA ALA A 351 -22.78 1.89 31.20
C ALA A 351 -23.56 3.09 31.77
N ALA A 352 -23.88 4.09 30.94
CA ALA A 352 -24.71 5.23 31.31
C ALA A 352 -26.16 4.80 31.62
N ALA A 353 -26.75 3.90 30.83
CA ALA A 353 -28.07 3.34 31.07
C ALA A 353 -28.12 2.52 32.37
N HIS A 354 -27.09 1.74 32.67
CA HIS A 354 -26.97 1.02 33.94
C HIS A 354 -26.87 1.98 35.14
N LYS A 355 -26.02 3.01 35.06
CA LYS A 355 -25.91 4.07 36.10
C LYS A 355 -27.25 4.80 36.32
N ARG A 356 -27.99 5.11 35.25
CA ARG A 356 -29.35 5.73 35.33
C ARG A 356 -30.36 4.80 35.99
N ARG A 357 -30.36 3.50 35.67
CA ARG A 357 -31.22 2.50 36.34
C ARG A 357 -30.91 2.40 37.83
N LYS A 358 -29.62 2.33 38.22
CA LYS A 358 -29.22 2.23 39.62
C LYS A 358 -29.60 3.47 40.44
N ARG A 359 -29.46 4.68 39.89
CA ARG A 359 -29.95 5.90 40.56
C ARG A 359 -31.46 5.86 40.80
N ARG A 360 -32.25 5.47 39.79
CA ARG A 360 -33.71 5.34 39.91
C ARG A 360 -34.16 4.28 40.92
N SER A 361 -33.42 3.18 41.12
CA SER A 361 -33.76 2.20 42.16
C SER A 361 -33.49 2.75 43.56
N ASN A 362 -32.33 3.40 43.77
CA ASN A 362 -32.02 4.04 45.05
C ASN A 362 -33.02 5.16 45.40
N GLU A 363 -33.36 6.03 44.43
CA GLU A 363 -34.40 7.06 44.57
C GLU A 363 -35.79 6.47 44.91
N PHE A 364 -36.06 5.21 44.54
CA PHE A 364 -37.30 4.50 44.88
C PHE A 364 -37.25 3.84 46.27
N GLU A 365 -36.08 3.39 46.72
CA GLU A 365 -35.89 2.85 48.09
C GLU A 365 -35.95 3.96 49.14
N ASP A 366 -35.30 5.10 48.91
CA ASP A 366 -35.33 6.28 49.79
C ASP A 366 -36.71 6.96 49.87
N SER A 367 -37.66 6.60 48.99
CA SER A 367 -39.02 7.16 48.96
C SER A 367 -40.12 6.19 49.44
N VAL A 368 -39.77 4.99 49.92
CA VAL A 368 -40.75 4.09 50.61
C VAL A 368 -41.02 4.61 52.02
N PRO A 369 -42.27 4.95 52.39
CA PRO A 369 -42.57 5.36 53.77
C PRO A 369 -42.41 4.19 54.72
N VAL A 370 -41.55 4.34 55.75
CA VAL A 370 -41.40 3.35 56.82
C VAL A 370 -42.76 3.11 57.49
N PRO A 371 -43.30 1.87 57.50
CA PRO A 371 -44.59 1.60 58.13
C PRO A 371 -44.54 1.91 59.63
N GLN A 372 -45.38 2.84 60.09
CA GLN A 372 -45.47 3.15 61.52
C GLN A 372 -45.98 1.92 62.28
N GLY A 373 -45.11 1.32 63.10
CA GLY A 373 -45.38 0.08 63.82
C GLY A 373 -46.59 0.22 64.73
N ASN A 374 -47.68 -0.47 64.38
CA ASN A 374 -48.97 -0.33 65.06
C ASN A 374 -48.91 -1.01 66.44
N ASN A 375 -48.63 -0.20 67.47
CA ASN A 375 -48.08 -0.64 68.75
C ASN A 375 -49.12 -1.23 69.71
N ARG A 376 -49.77 -2.33 69.29
CA ARG A 376 -50.75 -3.09 70.08
C ARG A 376 -50.07 -3.82 71.25
N ARG A 377 -49.91 -3.11 72.37
CA ARG A 377 -49.63 -3.72 73.68
C ARG A 377 -50.70 -4.79 74.00
N ARG A 378 -50.31 -6.06 73.99
CA ARG A 378 -51.04 -7.12 74.71
C ARG A 378 -50.64 -7.04 76.19
N SER A 379 -51.61 -6.78 77.05
CA SER A 379 -51.51 -7.04 78.50
C SER A 379 -52.26 -8.33 78.81
N ASN A 380 -51.61 -9.25 79.52
CA ASN A 380 -52.21 -10.48 80.04
C ASN A 380 -52.22 -10.44 81.57
N SER A 381 -53.33 -10.87 82.20
CA SER A 381 -53.53 -11.09 83.64
C SER A 381 -53.35 -9.85 84.56
N LEU A 382 -54.01 -9.77 85.71
CA LEU A 382 -55.01 -10.68 86.32
C LEU A 382 -56.42 -10.10 86.23
#